data_AF-A0A482Z4Y2-F1
#
_entry.id   AF-A0A482Z4Y2-F1
#
_cell.length_a   1.000
_cell.length_b   1.000
_cell.length_c   1.000
_cell.angle_alpha   90.00
_cell.angle_beta   90.00
_cell.angle_gamma   90.00
#
_symmetry.space_group_name_H-M   'P 1'
#
loop_
_entity.id
_entity.type
_entity.pdbx_description
1 polymer ?
#
loop_
_entity_poly.entity_id
_entity_poly.type
_entity_poly.pdbx_seq_one_letter_code
_entity_poly.pdbx_strand_id
1 'polypeptide(L)'
;TAGLGTQATRANIIQTLFQRKFIIAEKKLLKATPLGFDLIDAVPDTIKDPLLTAQWEQQLDDIANNKGQDINGFLQQQILLLNNIVTQVKTPQTKYQSTAVSLSSATQASTHPARQYQAGDLCPECKHKLEVRTAIRGKKIGQHYIGCSHFPDCRFYAWPKERE
;
A
#
# COMPACT_ATOMS: atom_id res chain seq x y z
N THR A 1 -20.91 -13.45 -3.52
CA THR A 1 -19.77 -12.70 -4.10
C THR A 1 -19.83 -11.26 -3.61
N ALA A 2 -19.35 -11.00 -2.39
CA ALA A 2 -19.28 -9.64 -1.84
C ALA A 2 -17.95 -9.00 -2.25
N GLY A 3 -17.76 -8.81 -3.55
CA GLY A 3 -16.60 -8.11 -4.11
C GLY A 3 -17.02 -6.72 -4.56
N LEU A 4 -16.17 -5.72 -4.34
CA LEU A 4 -16.41 -4.31 -4.66
C LEU A 4 -17.20 -4.10 -5.96
N GLY A 5 -18.38 -3.50 -5.83
CA GLY A 5 -19.30 -3.22 -6.94
C GLY A 5 -20.01 -4.44 -7.53
N THR A 6 -21.14 -4.18 -8.20
CA THR A 6 -21.93 -5.19 -8.91
C THR A 6 -21.45 -5.35 -10.36
N GLN A 7 -21.89 -6.40 -11.05
CA GLN A 7 -21.57 -6.58 -12.49
C GLN A 7 -21.98 -5.35 -13.32
N ALA A 8 -23.02 -4.63 -12.91
CA ALA A 8 -23.50 -3.43 -13.59
C ALA A 8 -22.59 -2.19 -13.37
N THR A 9 -21.88 -2.10 -12.25
CA THR A 9 -21.11 -0.88 -11.90
C THR A 9 -19.62 -0.95 -12.25
N ARG A 10 -19.04 -2.15 -12.39
CA ARG A 10 -17.59 -2.32 -12.65
C ARG A 10 -17.09 -1.59 -13.89
N ALA A 11 -17.81 -1.68 -15.02
CA ALA A 11 -17.40 -1.05 -16.26
C ALA A 11 -17.35 0.49 -16.13
N ASN A 12 -18.39 1.07 -15.53
CA ASN A 12 -18.49 2.51 -15.31
C ASN A 12 -17.43 3.03 -14.34
N ILE A 13 -17.11 2.26 -13.28
CA ILE A 13 -16.03 2.59 -12.35
C ILE A 13 -14.69 2.67 -13.10
N ILE A 14 -14.33 1.64 -13.87
CA ILE A 14 -13.08 1.60 -14.63
C ILE A 14 -13.02 2.77 -15.62
N GLN A 15 -14.10 3.04 -16.35
CA GLN A 15 -14.18 4.15 -17.28
C GLN A 15 -13.97 5.50 -16.59
N THR A 16 -14.55 5.69 -15.40
CA THR A 16 -14.39 6.92 -14.60
C THR A 16 -12.94 7.11 -14.16
N LEU A 17 -12.26 6.04 -13.77
CA LEU A 17 -10.85 6.10 -13.38
C LEU A 17 -9.94 6.54 -14.55
N PHE A 18 -10.24 6.09 -15.77
CA PHE A 18 -9.56 6.57 -16.98
C PHE A 18 -9.87 8.04 -17.28
N GLN A 19 -11.16 8.42 -17.26
CA GLN A 19 -11.59 9.79 -17.56
C GLN A 19 -10.97 10.81 -16.60
N ARG A 20 -10.85 10.47 -15.31
CA ARG A 20 -10.21 11.30 -14.29
C ARG A 20 -8.68 11.20 -14.28
N LYS A 21 -8.08 10.44 -15.19
CA LYS A 21 -6.63 10.25 -15.32
C LYS A 21 -5.96 9.66 -14.07
N PHE A 22 -6.68 8.87 -13.28
CA PHE A 22 -6.11 8.13 -12.15
C PHE A 22 -5.41 6.85 -12.59
N ILE A 23 -5.83 6.28 -13.71
CA ILE A 23 -5.20 5.09 -14.32
C ILE A 23 -4.95 5.31 -15.81
N ILE A 24 -3.97 4.59 -16.34
CA ILE A 24 -3.62 4.53 -17.76
C ILE A 24 -3.42 3.09 -18.21
N ALA A 25 -3.57 2.85 -19.51
CA ALA A 25 -3.30 1.56 -20.13
C ALA A 25 -1.94 1.60 -20.84
N GLU A 26 -0.99 0.81 -20.36
CA GLU A 26 0.33 0.67 -20.97
C GLU A 26 0.57 -0.80 -21.35
N LYS A 27 0.83 -1.08 -22.63
CA LYS A 27 1.11 -2.44 -23.11
C LYS A 27 0.07 -3.48 -22.64
N LYS A 28 -1.22 -3.11 -22.64
CA LYS A 28 -2.37 -3.89 -22.14
C LYS A 28 -2.40 -4.14 -20.63
N LEU A 29 -1.55 -3.46 -19.84
CA LEU A 29 -1.60 -3.46 -18.38
C LEU A 29 -2.20 -2.14 -17.87
N LEU A 30 -3.00 -2.23 -16.81
CA LEU A 30 -3.47 -1.05 -16.09
C LEU A 30 -2.39 -0.58 -15.12
N LYS A 31 -2.09 0.72 -15.13
CA LYS A 31 -1.17 1.36 -14.19
C LYS A 31 -1.81 2.58 -13.56
N ALA A 32 -1.59 2.78 -12.27
CA ALA A 32 -1.93 4.02 -11.59
C ALA A 32 -0.99 5.15 -12.06
N THR A 33 -1.54 6.35 -12.20
CA THR A 33 -0.76 7.57 -12.46
C THR A 33 -0.22 8.16 -11.16
N PRO A 34 0.76 9.07 -11.20
CA PRO A 34 1.18 9.83 -10.00
C PRO A 34 -0.01 10.50 -9.31
N LEU A 35 -0.92 11.11 -10.07
CA LEU A 35 -2.16 11.68 -9.55
C LEU A 35 -3.04 10.66 -8.82
N GLY A 36 -3.10 9.42 -9.32
CA GLY A 36 -3.81 8.33 -8.67
C GLY A 36 -3.19 7.94 -7.32
N PHE A 37 -1.86 7.92 -7.22
CA PHE A 37 -1.16 7.72 -5.94
C PHE A 37 -1.41 8.88 -4.97
N ASP A 38 -1.22 10.12 -5.44
CA ASP A 38 -1.43 11.32 -4.61
C ASP A 38 -2.85 11.37 -4.03
N LEU A 39 -3.86 10.98 -4.80
CA LEU A 39 -5.24 10.89 -4.32
C LEU A 39 -5.38 9.87 -3.19
N ILE A 40 -4.81 8.67 -3.35
CA ILE A 40 -4.90 7.60 -2.35
C ILE A 40 -4.16 7.99 -1.06
N ASP A 41 -3.05 8.72 -1.19
CA ASP A 41 -2.28 9.24 -0.05
C ASP A 41 -3.03 10.38 0.67
N ALA A 42 -3.77 11.21 -0.06
CA ALA A 42 -4.53 12.32 0.51
C ALA A 42 -5.84 11.91 1.21
N VAL A 43 -6.42 10.76 0.84
CA VAL A 43 -7.70 10.29 1.40
C VAL A 43 -7.47 9.47 2.68
N PRO A 44 -8.28 9.67 3.75
CA PRO A 44 -8.17 8.90 4.99
C PRO A 44 -8.32 7.39 4.78
N ASP A 45 -7.61 6.60 5.59
CA ASP A 45 -7.62 5.13 5.52
C ASP A 45 -9.02 4.53 5.58
N THR A 46 -9.92 5.14 6.36
CA THR A 46 -11.32 4.73 6.48
C THR A 46 -12.05 4.69 5.13
N ILE A 47 -11.83 5.65 4.24
CA ILE A 47 -12.60 5.77 2.97
C ILE A 47 -11.99 4.93 1.84
N LYS A 48 -10.70 4.61 1.91
CA LYS A 48 -10.04 3.71 0.96
C LYS A 48 -10.07 2.24 1.39
N ASP A 49 -10.74 1.91 2.50
CA ASP A 49 -10.93 0.54 2.97
C ASP A 49 -11.98 -0.20 2.11
N PRO A 50 -11.60 -1.29 1.42
CA PRO A 50 -12.54 -2.09 0.65
C PRO A 50 -13.60 -2.80 1.51
N LEU A 51 -13.32 -3.07 2.79
CA LEU A 51 -14.28 -3.71 3.69
C LEU A 51 -15.45 -2.77 4.00
N LEU A 52 -15.18 -1.50 4.28
CA LEU A 52 -16.22 -0.49 4.50
C LEU A 52 -17.16 -0.40 3.29
N THR A 53 -16.59 -0.40 2.08
CA THR A 53 -17.40 -0.38 0.85
C THR A 53 -18.28 -1.62 0.75
N ALA A 54 -17.75 -2.81 1.07
CA ALA A 54 -18.53 -4.04 1.04
C ALA A 54 -19.67 -4.04 2.09
N GLN A 55 -19.44 -3.46 3.27
CA GLN A 55 -20.48 -3.30 4.29
C GLN A 55 -21.60 -2.39 3.82
N TRP A 56 -21.29 -1.28 3.13
CA TRP A 56 -22.33 -0.40 2.58
C TRP A 56 -23.16 -1.08 1.50
N GLU A 57 -22.53 -1.80 0.58
CA GLU A 57 -23.27 -2.57 -0.44
C GLU A 57 -24.23 -3.57 0.23
N GLN A 58 -23.77 -4.28 1.27
CA GLN A 58 -24.63 -5.18 2.05
C GLN A 58 -25.78 -4.45 2.74
N GLN A 59 -25.52 -3.29 3.36
CA GLN A 59 -26.56 -2.49 4.02
C GLN A 59 -27.59 -1.97 3.02
N LEU A 60 -27.16 -1.54 1.83
CA LEU A 60 -28.06 -1.10 0.76
C LEU A 60 -28.91 -2.25 0.24
N ASP A 61 -28.34 -3.44 0.09
CA ASP A 61 -29.07 -4.66 -0.27
C ASP A 61 -30.10 -5.03 0.82
N ASP A 62 -29.73 -4.93 2.10
CA ASP A 62 -30.65 -5.20 3.21
C ASP A 62 -31.83 -4.21 3.20
N ILE A 63 -31.56 -2.91 3.03
CA ILE A 63 -32.59 -1.86 2.91
C ILE A 63 -33.53 -2.15 1.73
N ALA A 64 -33.00 -2.49 0.56
CA ALA A 64 -33.80 -2.81 -0.63
C ALA A 64 -34.72 -4.02 -0.42
N ASN A 65 -34.31 -4.95 0.44
CA ASN A 65 -35.08 -6.14 0.79
C ASN A 65 -35.94 -5.96 2.06
N ASN A 66 -36.06 -4.73 2.58
CA ASN A 66 -36.75 -4.41 3.84
C ASN A 66 -36.24 -5.21 5.05
N LYS A 67 -34.92 -5.42 5.12
CA LYS A 67 -34.22 -6.08 6.23
C LYS A 67 -33.32 -5.07 6.94
N GLY A 68 -33.22 -5.16 8.27
CA GLY A 68 -32.34 -4.30 9.04
C GLY A 68 -32.87 -2.87 9.21
N GLN A 69 -31.98 -1.88 9.08
CA GLN A 69 -32.32 -0.46 9.24
C GLN A 69 -33.05 0.10 8.01
N ASP A 70 -33.79 1.18 8.18
CA ASP A 70 -34.42 1.90 7.06
C ASP A 70 -33.42 2.87 6.39
N ILE A 71 -33.82 3.42 5.25
CA ILE A 71 -32.99 4.37 4.49
C ILE A 71 -32.65 5.62 5.31
N ASN A 72 -33.54 6.08 6.19
CA ASN A 72 -33.28 7.26 7.00
C ASN A 72 -32.19 6.98 8.05
N GLY A 73 -32.24 5.84 8.72
CA GLY A 73 -31.21 5.41 9.66
C GLY A 73 -29.84 5.29 9.01
N PHE A 74 -29.78 4.69 7.81
CA PHE A 74 -28.55 4.60 7.03
C PHE A 74 -28.00 6.00 6.69
N LEU A 75 -28.84 6.91 6.17
CA LEU A 75 -28.40 8.27 5.83
C LEU A 75 -27.90 9.05 7.05
N GLN A 76 -28.53 8.90 8.21
CA GLN A 76 -28.05 9.52 9.46
C GLN A 76 -26.65 9.02 9.83
N GLN A 77 -26.39 7.71 9.72
CA GLN A 77 -25.06 7.13 9.94
C GLN A 77 -24.03 7.72 8.98
N GLN A 78 -24.38 7.86 7.69
CA GLN A 78 -23.48 8.44 6.69
C GLN A 78 -23.17 9.92 6.97
N ILE A 79 -24.16 10.70 7.40
CA ILE A 79 -23.96 12.11 7.76
C ILE A 79 -23.00 12.22 8.95
N LEU A 80 -23.17 11.40 9.98
CA LEU A 80 -22.29 11.39 11.15
C LEU A 80 -20.85 11.03 10.78
N LEU A 81 -20.69 9.98 9.95
CA LEU A 81 -19.38 9.56 9.44
C LEU A 81 -18.72 10.67 8.61
N LEU A 82 -19.47 11.28 7.68
CA LEU A 82 -18.97 12.36 6.84
C LEU A 82 -18.48 13.54 7.70
N ASN A 83 -19.27 13.96 8.68
CA ASN A 83 -18.89 15.03 9.59
C ASN A 83 -17.60 14.70 10.34
N ASN A 84 -17.43 13.45 10.79
CA ASN A 84 -16.22 13.01 11.45
C ASN A 84 -15.01 13.10 10.51
N ILE A 85 -15.11 12.56 9.30
CA ILE A 85 -14.03 12.55 8.30
C ILE A 85 -13.65 13.98 7.90
N VAL A 86 -14.64 14.83 7.60
CA VAL A 86 -14.40 16.22 7.23
C VAL A 86 -13.72 16.98 8.36
N THR A 87 -14.10 16.70 9.61
CA THR A 87 -13.43 17.29 10.78
C THR A 87 -11.98 16.83 10.84
N GLN A 88 -11.71 15.52 10.70
CA GLN A 88 -10.36 14.97 10.72
C GLN A 88 -9.45 15.58 9.66
N VAL A 89 -9.95 15.76 8.43
CA VAL A 89 -9.20 16.34 7.31
C VAL A 89 -8.97 17.85 7.48
N LYS A 90 -9.93 18.58 8.08
CA LYS A 90 -9.82 20.03 8.32
C LYS A 90 -8.87 20.38 9.47
N THR A 91 -8.82 19.55 10.52
CA THR A 91 -7.83 19.74 11.58
C THR A 91 -6.44 19.41 11.04
N PRO A 92 -5.48 20.35 11.05
CA PRO A 92 -4.12 20.02 10.70
C PRO A 92 -3.59 19.03 11.74
N GLN A 93 -3.54 17.75 11.38
CA GLN A 93 -2.87 16.72 12.16
C GLN A 93 -1.39 17.09 12.21
N THR A 94 -1.02 17.78 13.29
CA THR A 94 0.39 17.99 13.62
C THR A 94 0.89 16.62 14.06
N LYS A 95 1.75 16.02 13.23
CA LYS A 95 2.45 14.72 13.40
C LYS A 95 1.82 13.57 12.62
N TYR A 96 2.39 13.34 11.45
CA TYR A 96 2.53 12.03 10.83
C TYR A 96 3.25 11.10 11.83
N GLN A 97 2.48 10.44 12.71
CA GLN A 97 2.96 9.23 13.39
C GLN A 97 2.78 8.09 12.41
N SER A 98 3.88 7.76 11.74
CA SER A 98 4.10 6.49 11.08
C SER A 98 3.88 5.36 12.08
N THR A 99 2.66 4.84 12.15
CA THR A 99 2.42 3.49 12.65
C THR A 99 2.79 2.53 11.52
N ALA A 100 4.08 2.19 11.46
CA ALA A 100 4.58 1.09 10.65
C ALA A 100 3.98 -0.22 11.20
N VAL A 101 2.79 -0.59 10.70
CA VAL A 101 2.28 -1.94 10.80
C VAL A 101 2.93 -2.73 9.67
N SER A 102 3.93 -3.51 10.05
CA SER A 102 4.67 -4.43 9.20
C SER A 102 3.73 -5.47 8.59
N LEU A 103 3.44 -5.34 7.29
CA LEU A 103 3.14 -6.46 6.40
C LEU A 103 4.05 -6.38 5.18
N SER A 104 5.29 -6.81 5.36
CA SER A 104 6.30 -6.91 4.33
C SER A 104 6.09 -8.17 3.48
N SER A 105 5.39 -8.01 2.36
CA SER A 105 5.45 -8.94 1.22
C SER A 105 5.96 -8.21 -0.03
N ALA A 106 7.18 -8.58 -0.39
CA ALA A 106 7.79 -8.54 -1.73
C ALA A 106 8.11 -7.19 -2.40
N THR A 107 9.35 -7.16 -2.91
CA THR A 107 9.86 -6.34 -4.01
C THR A 107 10.01 -4.84 -3.77
N GLN A 108 11.05 -4.46 -3.03
CA GLN A 108 11.75 -3.21 -3.30
C GLN A 108 13.25 -3.50 -3.42
N ALA A 109 13.74 -3.40 -4.64
CA ALA A 109 15.16 -3.17 -4.88
C ALA A 109 15.48 -1.80 -4.28
N SER A 110 16.19 -1.80 -3.16
CA SER A 110 16.57 -0.59 -2.44
C SER A 110 17.60 0.19 -3.25
N THR A 111 17.14 1.23 -3.95
CA THR A 111 17.99 2.25 -4.57
C THR A 111 18.53 3.16 -3.48
N HIS A 112 19.43 2.65 -2.64
CA HIS A 112 20.23 3.50 -1.76
C HIS A 112 21.37 4.13 -2.58
N PRO A 113 21.77 5.38 -2.28
CA PRO A 113 22.90 6.02 -2.93
C PRO A 113 24.15 5.14 -2.77
N ALA A 114 25.08 5.25 -3.72
CA ALA A 114 26.26 4.41 -3.94
C ALA A 114 27.30 4.43 -2.80
N ARG A 115 26.89 4.20 -1.55
CA ARG A 115 27.76 3.99 -0.40
C ARG A 115 28.19 2.53 -0.40
N GLN A 116 29.49 2.31 -0.33
CA GLN A 116 30.05 0.96 -0.16
C GLN A 116 29.83 0.53 1.29
N TYR A 117 29.37 -0.72 1.48
CA TYR A 117 29.18 -1.32 2.79
C TYR A 117 30.25 -2.39 3.01
N GLN A 118 30.66 -2.59 4.26
CA GLN A 118 31.60 -3.64 4.69
C GLN A 118 30.98 -4.51 5.79
N ALA A 119 31.55 -5.69 6.01
CA ALA A 119 31.14 -6.56 7.10
C ALA A 119 31.40 -5.87 8.45
N GLY A 120 30.39 -5.85 9.32
CA GLY A 120 30.42 -5.13 10.60
C GLY A 120 29.72 -3.77 10.59
N ASP A 121 29.45 -3.18 9.42
CA ASP A 121 28.69 -1.94 9.31
C ASP A 121 27.24 -2.11 9.80
N LEU A 122 26.61 -1.00 10.18
CA LEU A 122 25.20 -0.97 10.54
C LEU A 122 24.32 -0.94 9.29
N CYS A 123 23.32 -1.82 9.25
CA CYS A 123 22.33 -1.91 8.19
C CYS A 123 21.53 -0.61 8.09
N PRO A 124 21.37 -0.03 6.88
CA PRO A 124 20.62 1.22 6.71
C PRO A 124 19.11 1.07 6.94
N GLU A 125 18.57 -0.15 6.81
CA GLU A 125 17.14 -0.41 7.00
C GLU A 125 16.77 -0.67 8.46
N CYS A 126 17.55 -1.51 9.17
CA CYS A 126 17.18 -1.98 10.52
C CYS A 126 18.28 -1.79 11.58
N LYS A 127 19.41 -1.15 11.23
CA LYS A 127 20.56 -0.86 12.12
C LYS A 127 21.27 -2.09 12.73
N HIS A 128 20.94 -3.31 12.33
CA HIS A 128 21.69 -4.51 12.72
C HIS A 128 23.01 -4.65 11.94
N LYS A 129 23.92 -5.51 12.41
CA LYS A 129 25.23 -5.69 11.77
C LYS A 129 25.10 -6.35 10.40
N LEU A 130 25.95 -5.94 9.47
CA LEU A 130 26.09 -6.54 8.16
C LEU A 130 27.14 -7.66 8.17
N GLU A 131 26.88 -8.75 7.45
CA GLU A 131 27.71 -9.95 7.40
C GLU A 131 27.94 -10.41 5.95
N VAL A 132 29.09 -11.05 5.69
CA VAL A 132 29.39 -11.64 4.38
C VAL A 132 28.64 -12.96 4.22
N ARG A 133 27.92 -13.11 3.11
CA ARG A 133 27.19 -14.31 2.74
C ARG A 133 27.48 -14.68 1.30
N THR A 134 27.25 -15.94 0.94
CA THR A 134 27.47 -16.43 -0.43
C THR A 134 26.13 -16.59 -1.13
N ALA A 135 26.02 -16.07 -2.36
CA ALA A 135 24.79 -16.21 -3.14
C ALA A 135 24.62 -17.67 -3.57
N ILE A 136 23.51 -18.28 -3.15
CA ILE A 136 23.16 -19.68 -3.43
C ILE A 136 22.22 -19.83 -4.63
N ARG A 137 21.67 -18.73 -5.15
CA ARG A 137 20.68 -18.71 -6.24
C ARG A 137 20.91 -17.50 -7.15
N GLY A 138 20.62 -17.65 -8.44
CA GLY A 138 20.68 -16.57 -9.43
C GLY A 138 22.00 -16.49 -10.21
N LYS A 139 22.15 -15.42 -11.01
CA LYS A 139 23.25 -15.22 -11.99
C LYS A 139 24.65 -15.03 -11.36
N LYS A 140 24.71 -14.75 -10.05
CA LYS A 140 25.95 -14.50 -9.28
C LYS A 140 26.18 -15.60 -8.23
N ILE A 141 25.81 -16.84 -8.53
CA ILE A 141 25.99 -17.97 -7.61
C ILE A 141 27.47 -18.16 -7.24
N GLY A 142 27.74 -18.44 -5.96
CA GLY A 142 29.10 -18.57 -5.43
C GLY A 142 29.81 -17.26 -5.10
N GLN A 143 29.27 -16.10 -5.49
CA GLN A 143 29.83 -14.80 -5.16
C GLN A 143 29.44 -14.35 -3.76
N HIS A 144 30.35 -13.62 -3.11
CA HIS A 144 30.11 -13.03 -1.80
C HIS A 144 29.33 -11.72 -1.92
N TYR A 145 28.29 -11.58 -1.10
CA TYR A 145 27.53 -10.36 -0.89
C TYR A 145 27.48 -10.02 0.59
N ILE A 146 27.18 -8.78 0.90
CA ILE A 146 27.01 -8.30 2.26
C ILE A 146 25.51 -8.26 2.54
N GLY A 147 25.04 -9.01 3.53
CA GLY A 147 23.64 -9.09 3.93
C GLY A 147 23.44 -8.70 5.38
N CYS A 148 22.23 -8.30 5.74
CA CYS A 148 21.89 -8.06 7.14
C CYS A 148 21.92 -9.37 7.96
N SER A 149 22.48 -9.32 9.17
CA SER A 149 22.46 -10.46 10.11
C SER A 149 21.05 -10.81 10.57
N HIS A 150 20.14 -9.83 10.57
CA HIS A 150 18.74 -9.95 11.00
C HIS A 150 17.81 -10.52 9.91
N PHE A 151 18.33 -11.40 9.04
CA PHE A 151 17.52 -12.15 8.09
C PHE A 151 16.77 -13.29 8.83
N PRO A 152 15.47 -13.55 8.59
CA PRO A 152 14.65 -13.16 7.42
C PRO A 152 13.88 -11.84 7.55
N ASP A 153 13.89 -11.20 8.72
CA ASP A 153 13.09 -10.01 9.04
C ASP A 153 13.59 -8.75 8.32
N CYS A 154 14.91 -8.66 8.07
CA CYS A 154 15.52 -7.66 7.20
C CYS A 154 16.23 -8.34 6.02
N ARG A 155 15.89 -7.93 4.79
CA ARG A 155 16.40 -8.53 3.54
C ARG A 155 17.37 -7.61 2.79
N PHE A 156 17.89 -6.58 3.45
CA PHE A 156 18.91 -5.72 2.89
C PHE A 156 20.15 -6.52 2.45
N TYR A 157 20.61 -6.26 1.23
CA TYR A 157 21.86 -6.79 0.71
C TYR A 157 22.57 -5.78 -0.20
N ALA A 158 23.90 -5.86 -0.23
CA ALA A 158 24.75 -5.06 -1.10
C ALA A 158 25.88 -5.93 -1.64
N TRP A 159 26.31 -5.64 -2.88
CA TRP A 159 27.49 -6.29 -3.46
C TRP A 159 28.73 -5.46 -3.11
N PRO A 160 29.76 -6.04 -2.47
CA PRO A 160 31.02 -5.34 -2.29
C PRO A 160 31.62 -5.06 -3.68
N LYS A 161 32.20 -3.87 -3.87
CA LYS A 161 33.06 -3.64 -5.04
C LYS A 161 34.36 -4.40 -4.80
N GLU A 162 34.78 -5.20 -5.79
CA GLU A 162 36.08 -5.83 -5.79
C GLU A 162 37.14 -4.75 -5.52
N ARG A 163 38.00 -4.98 -4.52
CA ARG A 163 39.24 -4.21 -4.42
C ARG A 163 40.15 -4.75 -5.51
N GLU A 164 40.62 -3.88 -6.41
CA GLU A 164 41.78 -4.16 -7.27
C GLU A 164 42.97 -4.65 -6.42
#